data_AF-A0A8T8I0S4-F1
#
_entry.id   AF-A0A8T8I0S4-F1
#
_cell.length_a   1.000
_cell.length_b   1.000
_cell.length_c   1.000
_cell.angle_alpha   90.00
_cell.angle_beta   90.00
_cell.angle_gamma   90.00
#
_symmetry.space_group_name_H-M   'P 1'
#
loop_
_entity.id
_entity.type
_entity.pdbx_description
1 polymer ?
#
loop_
_entity_poly.entity_id
_entity_poly.type
_entity_poly.pdbx_seq_one_letter_code
_entity_poly.pdbx_strand_id
1 'polypeptide(L)' 'LRERATAALMDVYRDDVFGVPFFVHGRDKYWGLDRLPAFAAAVRGSRPADGAAAPALPEVALNTADSDFGHAGGCG' A
#
# COMPACT_ATOMS: atom_id res chain seq x y z
N LEU A 1 8.10 -23.85 16.46
CA LEU A 1 6.99 -22.86 16.44
C LEU A 1 7.51 -21.43 16.60
N ARG A 2 8.33 -21.16 17.63
CA ARG A 2 8.93 -19.82 17.88
C ARG A 2 9.62 -19.21 16.65
N GLU A 3 10.57 -19.92 16.05
CA GLU A 3 11.31 -19.45 14.87
C GLU A 3 10.39 -19.07 13.70
N ARG A 4 9.36 -19.89 13.43
CA ARG A 4 8.38 -19.61 12.37
C ARG A 4 7.56 -18.35 12.65
N ALA A 5 7.18 -18.14 13.91
CA ALA A 5 6.44 -16.94 14.31
C ALA A 5 7.32 -15.69 14.17
N THR A 6 8.58 -15.76 14.56
CA THR A 6 9.54 -14.67 14.39
C THR A 6 9.80 -14.36 12.92
N ALA A 7 9.98 -15.38 12.07
CA ALA A 7 10.15 -15.18 10.64
C ALA A 7 8.94 -14.45 10.03
N ALA A 8 7.72 -14.92 10.31
CA ALA A 8 6.50 -14.28 9.83
C ALA A 8 6.36 -12.83 10.30
N LEU A 9 6.69 -12.53 11.57
CA LEU A 9 6.67 -11.15 12.07
C LEU A 9 7.68 -10.26 11.34
N MET A 10 8.87 -10.78 11.08
CA MET A 10 9.92 -10.03 10.37
C MET A 10 9.59 -9.81 8.90
N ASP A 11 8.87 -10.73 8.26
CA ASP A 11 8.40 -10.57 6.89
C ASP A 11 7.35 -9.45 6.80
N VAL A 12 6.35 -9.48 7.68
CA VAL A 12 5.30 -8.46 7.80
C VAL A 12 5.90 -7.07 8.13
N TYR A 13 6.91 -7.02 9.00
CA TYR A 13 7.65 -5.79 9.31
C TYR A 13 8.40 -5.23 8.08
N ARG A 14 9.09 -6.08 7.31
CA ARG A 14 9.84 -5.67 6.11
C ARG A 14 8.93 -5.16 4.99
N ASP A 15 7.68 -5.61 4.95
CA ASP A 15 6.69 -5.17 3.98
C ASP A 15 5.94 -3.89 4.40
N ASP A 16 6.29 -3.31 5.55
CA ASP A 16 5.61 -2.18 6.22
C ASP A 16 4.12 -2.44 6.48
N VAL A 17 3.76 -3.69 6.78
CA VAL A 17 2.38 -4.03 7.11
C VAL A 17 2.05 -3.52 8.51
N PHE A 18 1.12 -2.57 8.60
CA PHE A 18 0.68 -1.96 9.85
C PHE A 18 -0.74 -2.37 10.29
N GLY A 19 -1.49 -3.07 9.43
CA GLY A 19 -2.87 -3.48 9.70
C GLY A 19 -3.36 -4.53 8.72
N VAL A 20 -4.52 -5.12 8.99
CA VAL A 20 -5.11 -6.17 8.13
C VAL A 20 -6.55 -5.80 7.71
N PRO A 21 -7.00 -6.18 6.50
CA PRO A 21 -6.23 -6.86 5.45
C PRO A 21 -5.27 -5.90 4.71
N PHE A 22 -4.13 -6.43 4.26
CA PHE A 22 -3.10 -5.71 3.51
C PHE A 22 -2.68 -6.54 2.30
N PHE A 23 -2.59 -5.90 1.13
CA PHE A 23 -2.26 -6.54 -0.13
C PHE A 23 -1.10 -5.79 -0.80
N VAL A 24 -0.23 -6.54 -1.48
CA VAL A 24 0.93 -5.99 -2.22
C VAL A 24 0.90 -6.54 -3.64
N HIS A 25 1.05 -5.67 -4.63
CA HIS A 25 1.25 -6.04 -6.03
C HIS A 25 2.47 -5.30 -6.60
N GLY A 26 3.59 -6.02 -6.75
CA GLY A 26 4.84 -5.39 -7.16
C GLY A 26 5.31 -4.37 -6.12
N ARG A 27 5.30 -3.08 -6.47
CA ARG A 27 5.64 -1.96 -5.57
C ARG A 27 4.42 -1.28 -4.96
N ASP A 28 3.21 -1.64 -5.41
CA ASP A 28 1.97 -1.03 -4.97
C ASP A 28 1.43 -1.74 -3.72
N LYS A 29 0.97 -0.96 -2.75
CA LYS A 29 0.46 -1.42 -1.44
C LYS A 29 -0.99 -0.98 -1.27
N TYR A 30 -1.83 -1.86 -0.71
CA TYR A 30 -3.27 -1.64 -0.53
C TYR A 30 -3.69 -2.10 0.87
N TRP A 31 -4.22 -1.19 1.70
CA TRP A 31 -4.75 -1.51 3.02
C TRP A 31 -6.25 -1.30 3.08
N GLY A 32 -6.96 -2.21 3.76
CA GLY A 32 -8.41 -2.14 3.93
C GLY A 32 -9.21 -2.90 2.87
N LEU A 33 -10.45 -3.26 3.21
CA LEU A 33 -11.36 -3.96 2.29
C LEU A 33 -11.86 -3.06 1.16
N ASP A 34 -11.96 -1.75 1.40
CA ASP A 34 -12.36 -0.73 0.44
C ASP A 34 -11.38 -0.60 -0.73
N ARG A 35 -10.12 -1.04 -0.56
CA ARG A 35 -9.08 -1.04 -1.61
C ARG A 35 -8.93 -2.38 -2.33
N LEU A 36 -9.65 -3.43 -1.93
CA LEU A 36 -9.62 -4.74 -2.60
C LEU A 36 -9.96 -4.67 -4.10
N PRO A 37 -10.94 -3.85 -4.58
CA PRO A 37 -11.23 -3.75 -6.01
C PRO A 37 -10.04 -3.22 -6.83
N ALA A 38 -9.30 -2.24 -6.29
CA ALA A 38 -8.13 -1.65 -6.94
C ALA A 38 -6.97 -2.65 -7.02
N PHE A 39 -6.68 -3.36 -5.93
CA PHE A 39 -5.72 -4.47 -5.92
C PHE A 39 -6.08 -5.53 -6.97
N ALA A 40 -7.35 -5.94 -7.02
CA ALA A 40 -7.81 -6.95 -7.95
C ALA A 40 -7.70 -6.49 -9.42
N ALA A 41 -7.87 -5.19 -9.71
CA ALA A 41 -7.65 -4.62 -11.03
C ALA A 41 -6.17 -4.67 -11.44
N ALA A 42 -5.27 -4.30 -10.51
CA ALA A 42 -3.82 -4.37 -10.72
C ALA A 42 -3.37 -5.82 -11.03
N VAL A 43 -3.82 -6.80 -10.24
CA VAL A 43 -3.51 -8.22 -10.45
C VAL A 43 -3.99 -8.74 -11.82
N ARG A 44 -5.13 -8.24 -12.31
CA ARG A 44 -5.65 -8.61 -13.64
C ARG A 44 -4.92 -7.94 -14.81
N GLY A 45 -3.94 -7.07 -14.54
CA GLY A 45 -3.25 -6.29 -15.58
C GLY A 45 -4.13 -5.22 -16.23
N SER A 46 -5.27 -4.88 -15.61
CA SER A 46 -6.10 -3.75 -16.03
C SER A 46 -5.52 -2.49 -15.40
N ARG A 47 -4.71 -1.73 -16.14
CA ARG A 47 -4.22 -0.42 -15.66
C ARG A 47 -5.45 0.46 -15.38
N PRO A 48 -5.67 0.92 -14.13
CA PRO A 48 -6.66 1.95 -13.87
C PRO A 48 -6.29 3.17 -14.72
N ALA A 49 -7.27 3.76 -15.41
CA ALA A 49 -7.02 4.93 -16.25
C ALA A 49 -6.29 6.01 -15.44
N ASP A 50 -5.14 6.48 -15.95
CA ASP A 50 -4.35 7.53 -15.31
C ASP A 50 -5.21 8.80 -15.21
N GLY A 51 -5.47 9.29 -13.99
CA GLY A 51 -5.93 10.66 -13.79
C GLY A 51 -7.09 10.87 -12.82
N ALA A 52 -6.76 11.22 -11.58
CA ALA A 52 -7.46 12.27 -10.85
C ALA A 52 -6.41 13.04 -10.03
N ALA A 53 -6.27 14.34 -10.29
CA ALA A 53 -5.22 15.19 -9.73
C ALA A 53 -5.29 15.26 -8.20
N ALA A 54 -4.15 15.09 -7.52
CA ALA A 54 -4.02 15.19 -6.08
C ALA A 54 -4.00 16.66 -5.61
N PRO A 55 -4.67 17.01 -4.49
CA PRO A 55 -4.53 18.33 -3.88
C PRO A 55 -3.15 18.47 -3.21
N ALA A 56 -2.58 19.68 -3.25
CA ALA A 56 -1.27 19.98 -2.69
C ALA A 56 -1.26 19.85 -1.15
N LEU A 57 -0.35 19.02 -0.61
CA LEU A 57 -0.17 18.82 0.82
C LEU A 57 0.86 19.82 1.40
N PRO A 58 0.71 20.24 2.68
CA PRO A 58 1.60 21.20 3.32
C PRO A 58 3.02 20.67 3.54
N GLU A 59 3.98 21.59 3.45
CA GLU A 59 5.44 21.37 3.34
C GLU A 59 6.07 20.54 4.48
N VAL A 60 5.39 20.36 5.61
CA VAL A 60 5.85 19.54 6.74
C VAL A 60 5.87 18.03 6.43
N ALA A 61 5.19 17.58 5.37
CA ALA A 61 5.26 16.19 4.90
C ALA A 61 6.61 15.83 4.23
N LEU A 62 7.46 16.80 3.89
CA LEU A 62 8.66 16.59 3.08
C LEU A 62 9.84 15.92 3.82
N ASN A 63 9.72 15.64 5.12
CA ASN A 63 10.75 14.89 5.86
C ASN A 63 10.51 13.37 5.92
N THR A 64 9.62 12.83 5.08
CA THR A 64 9.38 11.38 4.91
C THR A 64 10.02 10.87 3.63
N ALA A 65 11.36 10.77 3.61
CA ALA A 65 12.07 10.26 2.45
C ALA A 65 11.91 8.73 2.23
N ASP A 66 11.18 8.00 3.09
CA ASP A 66 11.10 6.53 2.96
C ASP A 66 9.86 5.88 3.59
N SER A 67 8.70 6.54 3.58
CA SER A 67 7.45 5.93 4.03
C SER A 67 6.24 6.56 3.34
N ASP A 68 5.34 5.71 2.84
CA ASP A 68 3.92 6.04 2.58
C ASP A 68 3.49 6.78 1.29
N PHE A 69 4.32 6.85 0.24
CA PHE A 69 3.90 7.39 -1.08
C PHE A 69 3.72 6.36 -2.20
N GLY A 70 3.53 5.07 -1.85
CA GLY A 70 3.00 4.08 -2.78
C GLY A 70 1.53 4.34 -3.07
N HIS A 71 1.27 5.33 -3.93
CA HIS A 71 -0.04 5.76 -4.46
C HIS A 71 -1.23 5.45 -3.54
N ALA A 72 -1.57 6.41 -2.68
CA ALA A 72 -2.92 6.49 -2.11
C ALA A 72 -3.93 6.70 -3.25
N GLY A 73 -4.31 5.61 -3.92
CA GLY A 73 -5.31 5.58 -4.97
C GLY A 73 -6.67 5.94 -4.39
N GLY A 74 -7.10 7.17 -4.67
CA GLY A 74 -8.46 7.73 -4.74
C GLY A 74 -9.54 7.11 -3.85
N CYS A 75 -10.05 7.90 -2.90
CA CYS A 75 -11.43 7.77 -2.45
C CYS A 75 -12.37 8.15 -3.60
N GLY A 76 -13.45 7.39 -3.78
CA GLY A 76 -14.55 7.72 -4.69
C GLY A 76 -15.39 8.91 -4.24
#